data_AF-A0A8C0QJ20-F1
#
_entry.id   AF-A0A8C0QJ20-F1
#
_cell.length_a   1.000
_cell.length_b   1.000
_cell.length_c   1.000
_cell.angle_alpha   90.00
_cell.angle_beta   90.00
_cell.angle_gamma   90.00
#
_symmetry.space_group_name_H-M   'P 1'
#
loop_
_entity.id
_entity.type
_entity.pdbx_description
1 polymer ?
#
loop_
_entity_poly.entity_id
_entity_poly.type
_entity_poly.pdbx_seq_one_letter_code
_entity_poly.pdbx_strand_id
1 'polypeptide(L)'
;MAVLEIQSNGDSRVSEEAIARARHSLDDPNMRDFILGCLLLNPDKRPTAHNLLFHQVLFEVHSLKLLAAHCFINNQYLMPENVVEENTKWLDLNMVMAEIRLEGRPAVQWRYSEVSFLELDKFLEDVRNGIYPLMNFAATRPQLLPRALSQPQEDPQKAKTPTPEPFDVETRKVVQMQCSMEMNEEKAQWHLTLLLTLEDKLHRQLSYDLLPTDSSKGLASELVHYGFIHEDDCEMLANFLENAFHKHRSPPL
;
A
#
# COMPACT_ATOMS: atom_id res chain seq x y z
N MET A 1 -9.48 17.27 -0.19
CA MET A 1 -10.37 16.08 -0.14
C MET A 1 -11.62 16.45 -0.92
N ALA A 2 -11.88 15.85 -2.08
CA ALA A 2 -13.07 16.16 -2.86
C ALA A 2 -14.20 15.20 -2.48
N VAL A 3 -15.13 15.66 -1.65
CA VAL A 3 -16.38 14.94 -1.37
C VAL A 3 -17.47 15.60 -2.19
N LEU A 4 -17.88 14.98 -3.28
CA LEU A 4 -19.21 15.21 -3.85
C LEU A 4 -19.75 13.89 -4.43
N GLU A 5 -20.77 13.37 -3.77
CA GLU A 5 -21.66 12.37 -4.34
C GLU A 5 -22.38 13.01 -5.53
N ILE A 6 -21.97 12.66 -6.76
CA ILE A 6 -22.79 12.94 -7.94
C ILE A 6 -23.99 12.02 -7.82
N GLN A 7 -25.08 12.51 -7.23
CA GLN A 7 -26.34 11.75 -7.14
C GLN A 7 -26.81 11.41 -8.56
N SER A 8 -26.68 10.15 -8.94
CA SER A 8 -27.22 9.65 -10.21
C SER A 8 -28.72 9.51 -10.06
N ASN A 9 -29.47 10.51 -10.51
CA ASN A 9 -30.92 10.56 -10.36
C ASN A 9 -31.65 9.62 -11.36
N GLY A 10 -31.15 8.39 -11.54
CA GLY A 10 -31.65 7.43 -12.53
C GLY A 10 -31.33 7.77 -14.00
N ASP A 11 -30.80 8.97 -14.25
CA ASP A 11 -30.34 9.41 -15.57
C ASP A 11 -28.81 9.23 -15.65
N SER A 12 -28.34 8.55 -16.70
CA SER A 12 -26.92 8.15 -16.86
C SER A 12 -25.99 9.30 -17.28
N ARG A 13 -26.53 10.54 -17.37
CA ARG A 13 -25.84 11.71 -17.90
C ARG A 13 -25.49 12.68 -16.77
N VAL A 14 -24.22 13.05 -16.69
CA VAL A 14 -23.73 14.08 -15.77
C VAL A 14 -24.11 15.46 -16.30
N SER A 15 -24.76 16.30 -15.48
CA SER A 15 -25.18 17.65 -15.88
C SER A 15 -24.02 18.65 -15.83
N GLU A 16 -24.09 19.73 -16.61
CA GLU A 16 -23.06 20.77 -16.65
C GLU A 16 -22.96 21.51 -15.30
N GLU A 17 -24.08 21.68 -14.60
CA GLU A 17 -24.11 22.26 -13.26
C GLU A 17 -23.45 21.35 -12.22
N ALA A 18 -23.54 20.03 -12.38
CA ALA A 18 -22.85 19.07 -11.52
C ALA A 18 -21.33 19.19 -11.68
N ILE A 19 -20.85 19.33 -12.93
CA ILE A 19 -19.44 19.58 -13.23
C ILE A 19 -18.99 20.93 -12.65
N ALA A 20 -19.79 21.98 -12.79
CA ALA A 20 -19.48 23.30 -12.24
C ALA A 20 -19.38 23.29 -10.71
N ARG A 21 -20.28 22.57 -10.02
CA ARG A 21 -20.19 22.38 -8.56
C ARG A 21 -18.93 21.60 -8.16
N ALA A 22 -18.62 20.52 -8.86
CA ALA A 22 -17.41 19.73 -8.64
C ALA A 22 -16.12 20.54 -8.84
N ARG A 23 -16.10 21.47 -9.80
CA ARG A 23 -14.98 22.40 -9.98
C ARG A 23 -14.72 23.24 -8.74
N HIS A 24 -15.78 23.74 -8.10
CA HIS A 24 -15.67 24.63 -6.95
C HIS A 24 -15.37 23.88 -5.64
N SER A 25 -15.60 22.56 -5.58
CA SER A 25 -15.24 21.73 -4.43
C SER A 25 -13.79 21.24 -4.45
N LEU A 26 -13.03 21.49 -5.52
CA LEU A 26 -11.63 21.09 -5.62
C LEU A 26 -10.73 22.19 -5.04
N ASP A 27 -10.18 21.93 -3.85
CA ASP A 27 -9.30 22.86 -3.13
C ASP A 27 -7.91 22.97 -3.77
N ASP A 28 -7.35 21.84 -4.25
CA ASP A 28 -6.02 21.81 -4.85
C ASP A 28 -6.05 22.32 -6.30
N PRO A 29 -5.33 23.41 -6.64
CA PRO A 29 -5.25 23.93 -7.99
C PRO A 29 -4.76 22.90 -9.02
N ASN A 30 -3.84 22.01 -8.65
CA ASN A 30 -3.27 21.01 -9.56
C ASN A 30 -4.28 19.90 -9.86
N MET A 31 -4.96 19.38 -8.83
CA MET A 31 -6.06 18.43 -9.00
C MET A 31 -7.20 19.01 -9.83
N ARG A 32 -7.51 20.30 -9.62
CA ARG A 32 -8.53 21.00 -10.40
C ARG A 32 -8.14 21.11 -11.87
N ASP A 33 -6.90 21.48 -12.18
CA ASP A 33 -6.41 21.56 -13.56
C ASP A 33 -6.46 20.19 -14.26
N PHE A 34 -5.98 19.14 -13.57
CA PHE A 34 -5.98 17.77 -14.07
C PHE A 34 -7.38 17.27 -14.47
N ILE A 35 -8.34 17.38 -13.55
CA ILE A 35 -9.70 16.88 -13.76
C ILE A 35 -10.41 17.70 -14.83
N LEU A 36 -10.30 19.04 -14.80
CA LEU A 36 -10.96 19.89 -15.80
C LEU A 36 -10.36 19.70 -17.20
N GLY A 37 -9.06 19.46 -17.31
CA GLY A 37 -8.41 19.12 -18.58
C GLY A 37 -9.02 17.88 -19.22
N CYS A 38 -9.34 16.85 -18.43
CA CYS A 38 -10.01 15.64 -18.89
C CYS A 38 -11.47 15.88 -19.34
N LEU A 39 -12.14 16.89 -18.78
CA LEU A 39 -13.55 17.20 -19.00
C LEU A 39 -13.81 18.23 -20.11
N LEU A 40 -12.78 18.65 -20.86
CA LEU A 40 -12.96 19.61 -21.96
C LEU A 40 -14.02 19.13 -22.97
N LEU A 41 -14.95 20.01 -23.37
CA LEU A 41 -16.02 19.64 -24.33
C LEU A 41 -15.44 19.19 -25.67
N ASN A 42 -14.37 19.82 -26.14
CA ASN A 42 -13.69 19.44 -27.37
C ASN A 42 -12.74 18.26 -27.09
N PRO A 43 -12.96 17.08 -27.68
CA PRO A 43 -12.10 15.90 -27.49
C PRO A 43 -10.65 16.14 -27.93
N ASP A 44 -10.43 16.90 -28.99
CA ASP A 44 -9.09 17.14 -29.56
C ASP A 44 -8.21 18.02 -28.65
N LYS A 45 -8.84 18.74 -27.71
CA LYS A 45 -8.13 19.56 -26.72
C LYS A 45 -7.85 18.81 -25.42
N ARG A 46 -8.39 17.61 -25.23
CA ARG A 46 -8.14 16.82 -24.03
C ARG A 46 -6.69 16.34 -24.01
N PRO A 47 -6.01 16.37 -22.85
CA PRO A 47 -4.68 15.83 -22.73
C PRO A 47 -4.67 14.33 -23.01
N THR A 48 -3.60 13.85 -23.65
CA THR A 48 -3.38 12.42 -23.88
C THR A 48 -3.08 11.71 -22.56
N ALA A 49 -3.22 10.39 -22.53
CA ALA A 49 -2.84 9.58 -21.37
C ALA A 49 -1.38 9.81 -20.96
N HIS A 50 -0.47 9.94 -21.92
CA HIS A 50 0.92 10.31 -21.67
C HIS A 50 1.02 11.67 -20.96
N ASN A 51 0.35 12.71 -21.46
CA ASN A 51 0.39 14.03 -20.83
C ASN A 51 -0.18 14.02 -19.41
N LEU A 52 -1.23 13.23 -19.17
CA LEU A 52 -1.83 13.06 -17.84
C LEU A 52 -0.87 12.39 -16.86
N LEU A 53 -0.14 11.34 -17.29
CA LEU A 53 0.83 10.65 -16.45
C LEU A 53 1.98 11.55 -15.98
N PHE A 54 2.30 12.60 -16.74
CA PHE A 54 3.31 13.60 -16.39
C PHE A 54 2.72 14.89 -15.80
N HIS A 55 1.42 14.93 -15.54
CA HIS A 55 0.80 16.08 -14.89
C HIS A 55 1.26 16.17 -13.44
N GLN A 56 1.50 17.40 -12.94
CA GLN A 56 2.08 17.66 -11.62
C GLN A 56 1.36 16.97 -10.44
N VAL A 57 0.06 16.71 -10.58
CA VAL A 57 -0.74 16.01 -9.55
C VAL A 57 -0.44 14.50 -9.46
N LEU A 58 -0.02 13.88 -10.56
CA LEU A 58 0.33 12.45 -10.63
C LEU A 58 1.84 12.23 -10.62
N PHE A 59 2.57 13.17 -11.23
CA PHE A 59 4.00 13.10 -11.41
C PHE A 59 4.71 13.94 -10.36
N GLU A 60 4.92 13.35 -9.20
CA GLU A 60 5.77 13.94 -8.18
C GLU A 60 7.26 13.73 -8.56
N VAL A 61 7.92 14.81 -8.94
CA VAL A 61 9.38 14.84 -9.07
C VAL A 61 9.96 15.06 -7.69
N HIS A 62 10.64 14.05 -7.17
CA HIS A 62 11.36 14.16 -5.90
C HIS A 62 12.39 15.29 -6.01
N SER A 63 12.50 16.10 -4.95
CA SER A 63 13.48 17.19 -4.94
C SER A 63 14.89 16.65 -5.20
N LEU A 64 15.71 17.41 -5.92
CA LEU A 64 17.12 17.07 -6.15
C LEU A 64 17.85 16.77 -4.84
N LYS A 65 17.50 17.52 -3.78
CA LYS A 65 18.00 17.31 -2.43
C LYS A 65 17.71 15.90 -1.90
N LEU A 66 16.47 15.43 -2.05
CA LEU A 66 16.08 14.09 -1.61
C LEU A 66 16.76 13.00 -2.47
N LEU A 67 16.81 13.20 -3.80
CA LEU A 67 17.52 12.30 -4.71
C LEU A 67 19.00 12.19 -4.36
N ALA A 68 19.65 13.31 -4.07
CA ALA A 68 21.06 13.36 -3.65
C ALA A 68 21.28 12.66 -2.30
N ALA A 69 20.38 12.81 -1.33
CA ALA A 69 20.47 12.13 -0.04
C ALA A 69 20.39 10.60 -0.18
N HIS A 70 19.46 10.09 -0.99
CA HIS A 70 19.36 8.65 -1.29
C HIS A 70 20.62 8.13 -1.99
N CYS A 71 21.16 8.90 -2.95
CA CYS A 71 22.43 8.56 -3.60
C CYS A 71 23.59 8.51 -2.60
N PHE A 72 23.66 9.49 -1.69
CA PHE A 72 24.68 9.57 -0.66
C PHE A 72 24.64 8.37 0.30
N ILE A 73 23.46 8.04 0.84
CA ILE A 73 23.26 6.92 1.77
C ILE A 73 23.59 5.58 1.09
N ASN A 74 23.12 5.36 -0.14
CA ASN A 74 23.38 4.12 -0.88
C ASN A 74 24.85 3.89 -1.20
N ASN A 75 25.66 4.95 -1.23
CA ASN A 75 27.09 4.90 -1.54
C ASN A 75 27.97 5.24 -0.33
N GLN A 76 27.42 5.20 0.89
CA GLN A 76 28.15 5.61 2.10
C GLN A 76 29.45 4.81 2.30
N TYR A 77 29.48 3.53 1.91
CA TYR A 77 30.67 2.67 1.99
C TYR A 77 31.87 3.15 1.13
N LEU A 78 31.64 4.02 0.15
CA LEU A 78 32.69 4.62 -0.68
C LEU A 78 33.29 5.88 -0.06
N MET A 79 32.66 6.43 0.99
CA MET A 79 32.98 7.73 1.56
C MET A 79 33.55 7.59 2.98
N PRO A 80 34.50 8.45 3.40
CA PRO A 80 34.92 8.53 4.79
C PRO A 80 33.75 8.88 5.72
N GLU A 81 33.71 8.31 6.93
CA GLU A 81 32.62 8.51 7.90
C GLU A 81 32.38 9.99 8.24
N ASN A 82 33.43 10.81 8.22
CA ASN A 82 33.39 12.23 8.59
C ASN A 82 33.21 13.18 7.40
N VAL A 83 32.93 12.68 6.19
CA VAL A 83 32.93 13.52 4.97
C VAL A 83 31.98 14.72 5.10
N VAL A 84 30.82 14.54 5.74
CA VAL A 84 29.83 15.61 5.91
C VAL A 84 30.34 16.68 6.87
N GLU A 85 30.91 16.24 8.00
CA GLU A 85 31.43 17.11 9.05
C GLU A 85 32.65 17.90 8.56
N GLU A 86 33.55 17.25 7.80
CA GLU A 86 34.72 17.92 7.22
C GLU A 86 34.31 18.97 6.17
N ASN A 87 33.39 18.64 5.26
CA ASN A 87 32.96 19.58 4.22
C ASN A 87 32.17 20.77 4.76
N THR A 88 31.44 20.60 5.87
CA THR A 88 30.68 21.69 6.50
C THR A 88 31.54 22.59 7.39
N LYS A 89 32.60 22.06 8.02
CA LYS A 89 33.51 22.85 8.89
C LYS A 89 34.27 23.95 8.13
N TRP A 90 34.58 23.75 6.86
CA TRP A 90 35.37 24.69 6.05
C TRP A 90 34.50 25.59 5.15
N LEU A 91 33.19 25.62 5.35
CA LEU A 91 32.26 26.32 4.47
C LEU A 91 32.27 27.84 4.76
N ASP A 92 32.76 28.64 3.81
CA ASP A 92 32.65 30.10 3.88
C ASP A 92 31.20 30.54 3.58
N LEU A 93 30.53 31.11 4.59
CA LEU A 93 29.16 31.61 4.49
C LEU A 93 28.98 32.75 3.49
N ASN A 94 30.07 33.45 3.12
CA ASN A 94 30.03 34.49 2.10
C ASN A 94 30.28 33.96 0.68
N MET A 95 30.65 32.69 0.54
CA MET A 95 30.87 32.08 -0.77
C MET A 95 29.54 32.01 -1.54
N VAL A 96 29.62 32.31 -2.84
CA VAL A 96 28.47 32.20 -3.74
C VAL A 96 28.19 30.73 -3.99
N MET A 97 27.03 30.25 -3.56
CA MET A 97 26.56 28.88 -3.76
C MET A 97 26.02 28.70 -5.18
N ALA A 98 25.27 29.69 -5.69
CA ALA A 98 24.69 29.67 -7.03
C ALA A 98 24.60 31.07 -7.62
N GLU A 99 24.76 31.19 -8.94
CA GLU A 99 24.61 32.43 -9.70
C GLU A 99 23.79 32.17 -10.97
N ILE A 100 22.80 33.02 -11.25
CA ILE A 100 22.05 33.01 -12.51
C ILE A 100 22.32 34.32 -13.26
N ARG A 101 22.77 34.19 -14.51
CA ARG A 101 23.00 35.32 -15.43
C ARG A 101 22.00 35.26 -16.57
N LEU A 102 21.19 36.31 -16.69
CA LEU A 102 20.22 36.48 -17.76
C LEU A 102 20.57 37.74 -18.55
N GLU A 103 20.45 37.66 -19.87
CA GLU A 103 20.79 38.77 -20.76
C GLU A 103 19.92 39.99 -20.45
N GLY A 104 20.55 41.16 -20.24
CA GLY A 104 19.87 42.40 -19.89
C GLY A 104 19.41 42.54 -18.43
N ARG A 105 19.78 41.62 -17.53
CA ARG A 105 19.50 41.72 -16.08
C ARG A 105 20.77 41.60 -15.25
N PRO A 106 20.83 42.25 -14.06
CA PRO A 106 21.91 42.01 -13.11
C PRO A 106 21.92 40.54 -12.67
N ALA A 107 23.10 39.98 -12.47
CA ALA A 107 23.26 38.61 -12.00
C ALA A 107 22.61 38.46 -10.61
N VAL A 108 21.84 37.40 -10.43
CA VAL A 108 21.25 37.04 -9.14
C VAL A 108 22.16 35.98 -8.51
N GLN A 109 22.68 36.29 -7.33
CA GLN A 109 23.58 35.42 -6.58
C GLN A 109 22.92 34.99 -5.27
N TRP A 110 23.18 33.75 -4.88
CA TRP A 110 22.81 33.21 -3.58
C TRP A 110 24.08 32.76 -2.87
N ARG A 111 24.31 33.32 -1.68
CA ARG A 111 25.41 32.93 -0.79
C ARG A 111 24.98 31.85 0.18
N TYR A 112 25.95 31.13 0.74
CA TYR A 112 25.67 30.13 1.79
C TYR A 112 24.96 30.73 3.01
N SER A 113 25.22 31.99 3.36
CA SER A 113 24.52 32.73 4.43
C SER A 113 23.05 33.04 4.12
N GLU A 114 22.65 33.06 2.85
CA GLU A 114 21.29 33.40 2.40
C GLU A 114 20.42 32.15 2.26
N VAL A 115 21.00 30.96 2.42
CA VAL A 115 20.30 29.67 2.39
C VAL A 115 20.16 29.16 3.81
N SER A 116 18.94 28.76 4.19
CA SER A 116 18.68 28.19 5.52
C SER A 116 19.60 27.00 5.79
N PHE A 117 20.32 27.03 6.91
CA PHE A 117 21.14 25.91 7.35
C PHE A 117 20.24 24.70 7.54
N LEU A 118 20.41 23.71 6.66
CA LEU A 118 19.71 22.46 6.82
C LEU A 118 20.41 21.68 7.93
N GLU A 119 19.66 21.14 8.89
CA GLU A 119 20.13 20.06 9.76
C GLU A 119 20.37 18.82 8.87
N LEU A 120 21.49 18.82 8.14
CA LEU A 120 21.80 17.82 7.12
C LEU A 120 21.89 16.43 7.75
N ASP A 121 22.46 16.33 8.95
CA ASP A 121 22.56 15.07 9.68
C ASP A 121 21.18 14.50 10.01
N LYS A 122 20.29 15.32 10.57
CA LYS A 122 18.91 14.92 10.86
C LYS A 122 18.16 14.55 9.58
N PHE A 123 18.32 15.33 8.51
CA PHE A 123 17.67 15.04 7.24
C PHE A 123 18.16 13.72 6.64
N LEU A 124 19.47 13.45 6.65
CA LEU A 124 20.04 12.18 6.19
C LEU A 124 19.56 11.01 7.04
N GLU A 125 19.45 11.20 8.36
CA GLU A 125 18.92 10.20 9.28
C GLU A 125 17.44 9.91 9.02
N ASP A 126 16.63 10.95 8.82
CA ASP A 126 15.21 10.80 8.45
C ASP A 126 15.04 10.06 7.11
N VAL A 127 15.91 10.35 6.13
CA VAL A 127 15.92 9.65 4.83
C VAL A 127 16.34 8.18 5.01
N ARG A 128 17.38 7.90 5.80
CA ARG A 128 17.83 6.54 6.16
C ARG A 128 16.72 5.74 6.83
N ASN A 129 15.96 6.39 7.72
CA ASN A 129 14.83 5.81 8.43
C ASN A 129 13.56 5.70 7.58
N GLY A 130 13.60 6.12 6.31
CA GLY A 130 12.50 5.95 5.36
C GLY A 130 11.36 6.95 5.52
N ILE A 131 11.56 8.05 6.25
CA ILE A 131 10.56 9.13 6.41
C ILE A 131 10.30 9.84 5.06
N TYR A 132 11.32 9.87 4.19
CA TYR A 132 11.26 10.45 2.86
C TYR A 132 11.54 9.41 1.76
N PRO A 133 10.55 8.58 1.38
CA PRO A 133 10.74 7.56 0.35
C PRO A 133 10.85 8.17 -1.07
N LEU A 134 11.58 7.51 -1.97
CA LEU A 134 11.51 7.78 -3.41
C LEU A 134 10.39 6.95 -4.04
N MET A 135 9.20 7.53 -4.19
CA MET A 135 8.01 6.88 -4.73
C MET A 135 8.13 6.49 -6.22
N ASN A 136 9.03 7.13 -6.99
CA ASN A 136 9.17 6.93 -8.45
C ASN A 136 10.45 6.22 -8.90
N PHE A 137 11.43 6.03 -8.01
CA PHE A 137 12.73 5.41 -8.33
C PHE A 137 13.10 4.30 -7.36
N ALA A 138 12.13 3.71 -6.67
CA ALA A 138 12.38 2.53 -5.87
C ALA A 138 13.06 1.50 -6.77
N ALA A 139 14.37 1.27 -6.55
CA ALA A 139 14.97 0.00 -6.85
C ALA A 139 14.02 -1.00 -6.23
N THR A 140 13.37 -1.77 -7.09
CA THR A 140 12.41 -2.81 -6.77
C THR A 140 12.67 -3.35 -5.37
N ARG A 141 11.90 -2.88 -4.37
CA ARG A 141 11.40 -3.86 -3.43
C ARG A 141 10.69 -4.86 -4.33
N PRO A 142 10.95 -6.17 -4.24
CA PRO A 142 10.15 -7.14 -4.96
C PRO A 142 8.75 -7.10 -4.35
N GLN A 143 7.97 -6.08 -4.71
CA GLN A 143 6.55 -6.24 -4.84
C GLN A 143 6.42 -7.08 -6.10
N LEU A 144 6.28 -8.38 -5.88
CA LEU A 144 5.74 -9.34 -6.83
C LEU A 144 4.34 -8.86 -7.22
N LEU A 145 4.26 -7.80 -8.01
CA LEU A 145 3.09 -7.49 -8.80
C LEU A 145 3.43 -8.01 -10.19
N PRO A 146 2.85 -9.15 -10.60
CA PRO A 146 3.00 -9.63 -11.97
C PRO A 146 2.40 -8.56 -12.88
N ARG A 147 3.26 -7.79 -13.53
CA ARG A 147 2.85 -6.96 -14.66
C ARG A 147 2.47 -7.94 -15.76
N ALA A 148 1.17 -8.21 -15.89
CA ALA A 148 0.64 -8.97 -17.00
C ALA A 148 0.96 -8.20 -18.29
N LEU A 149 1.98 -8.67 -19.01
CA LEU A 149 2.20 -8.32 -20.40
C LEU A 149 0.92 -8.65 -21.17
N SER A 150 0.33 -7.63 -21.77
CA SER A 150 -0.81 -7.75 -22.68
C SER A 150 -0.48 -8.77 -23.79
N GLN A 151 -1.14 -9.94 -23.75
CA GLN A 151 -1.16 -10.89 -24.86
C GLN A 151 -2.29 -10.55 -25.86
N PRO A 152 -2.15 -10.96 -27.14
CA PRO A 152 -2.98 -10.50 -28.25
C PRO A 152 -4.41 -11.04 -28.17
N GLN A 153 -5.36 -10.33 -28.80
CA GLN A 153 -6.76 -10.75 -28.94
C GLN A 153 -6.88 -12.22 -29.34
N GLU A 154 -7.47 -13.05 -28.48
CA GLU A 154 -7.99 -14.36 -28.83
C GLU A 154 -9.50 -14.44 -28.57
N ASP A 155 -10.16 -15.28 -29.38
CA ASP A 155 -11.57 -15.29 -29.78
C ASP A 155 -12.65 -15.22 -28.67
N PRO A 156 -13.81 -14.58 -28.96
CA PRO A 156 -14.83 -14.23 -27.97
C PRO A 156 -15.82 -15.37 -27.61
N GLN A 157 -15.39 -16.62 -27.42
CA GLN A 157 -16.33 -17.73 -27.18
C GLN A 157 -16.02 -18.75 -26.08
N LYS A 158 -15.24 -18.42 -25.04
CA LYS A 158 -15.20 -19.25 -23.82
C LYS A 158 -15.22 -18.44 -22.53
N ALA A 159 -16.43 -18.22 -22.04
CA ALA A 159 -16.69 -17.61 -20.75
C ALA A 159 -16.49 -18.62 -19.61
N LYS A 160 -15.92 -18.12 -18.50
CA LYS A 160 -15.97 -18.61 -17.10
C LYS A 160 -15.08 -19.79 -16.71
N THR A 161 -13.88 -19.44 -16.24
CA THR A 161 -13.33 -19.96 -14.98
C THR A 161 -12.51 -18.85 -14.33
N PRO A 162 -12.76 -18.46 -13.06
CA PRO A 162 -11.90 -17.54 -12.36
C PRO A 162 -10.57 -18.25 -12.10
N THR A 163 -9.48 -17.70 -12.62
CA THR A 163 -8.13 -18.14 -12.23
C THR A 163 -7.97 -17.82 -10.74
N PRO A 164 -7.77 -18.81 -9.84
CA PRO A 164 -7.61 -18.52 -8.42
C PRO A 164 -6.35 -17.67 -8.24
N GLU A 165 -6.46 -16.58 -7.48
CA GLU A 165 -5.29 -15.88 -6.96
C GLU A 165 -4.42 -16.89 -6.22
N PRO A 166 -3.07 -16.84 -6.34
CA PRO A 166 -2.22 -17.72 -5.56
C PRO A 166 -2.44 -17.42 -4.08
N PHE A 167 -3.07 -18.35 -3.36
CA PHE A 167 -3.23 -18.26 -1.91
C PHE A 167 -1.85 -18.31 -1.25
N ASP A 168 -1.58 -17.36 -0.35
CA ASP A 168 -0.38 -17.40 0.48
C ASP A 168 -0.47 -18.63 1.40
N VAL A 169 0.37 -19.62 1.13
CA VAL A 169 0.44 -20.86 1.92
C VAL A 169 1.14 -20.55 3.24
N GLU A 170 0.54 -20.97 4.35
CA GLU A 170 1.17 -20.84 5.67
C GLU A 170 2.30 -21.85 5.82
N THR A 171 3.52 -21.35 6.02
CA THR A 171 4.71 -22.19 6.15
C THR A 171 5.06 -22.51 7.60
N ARG A 172 4.43 -21.87 8.58
CA ARG A 172 4.73 -22.07 10.01
C ARG A 172 3.84 -23.14 10.62
N LYS A 173 4.46 -24.06 11.36
CA LYS A 173 3.74 -25.13 12.06
C LYS A 173 3.09 -24.65 13.35
N VAL A 174 1.95 -25.24 13.69
CA VAL A 174 1.23 -25.01 14.94
C VAL A 174 1.91 -25.77 16.07
N VAL A 175 2.36 -25.05 17.10
CA VAL A 175 2.98 -25.64 18.30
C VAL A 175 2.01 -25.81 19.45
N GLN A 176 0.93 -25.03 19.48
CA GLN A 176 -0.09 -25.12 20.53
C GLN A 176 -1.48 -24.79 19.97
N MET A 177 -2.48 -25.55 20.42
CA MET A 177 -3.88 -25.36 20.06
C MET A 177 -4.73 -25.28 21.34
N GLN A 178 -5.65 -24.31 21.38
CA GLN A 178 -6.69 -24.21 22.40
C GLN A 178 -8.02 -23.92 21.71
N CYS A 179 -9.10 -24.51 22.20
CA CYS A 179 -10.44 -24.34 21.65
C CYS A 179 -11.43 -24.18 22.79
N SER A 180 -12.29 -23.17 22.69
CA SER A 180 -13.48 -22.99 23.52
C SER A 180 -14.73 -22.96 22.65
N MET A 181 -15.82 -23.51 23.19
CA MET A 181 -17.11 -23.51 22.51
C MET A 181 -18.19 -23.02 23.48
N GLU A 182 -18.97 -22.04 23.03
CA GLU A 182 -20.05 -21.42 23.80
C GLU A 182 -21.36 -21.57 23.02
N MET A 183 -22.45 -21.92 23.70
CA MET A 183 -23.77 -21.95 23.05
C MET A 183 -24.36 -20.54 23.07
N ASN A 184 -24.67 -19.98 21.91
CA ASN A 184 -25.44 -18.76 21.80
C ASN A 184 -26.95 -19.09 21.88
N GLU A 185 -27.59 -18.77 23.01
CA GLU A 185 -28.99 -19.08 23.26
C GLU A 185 -29.98 -18.33 22.34
N GLU A 186 -29.63 -17.13 21.86
CA GLU A 186 -30.50 -16.33 20.99
C GLU A 186 -30.57 -16.89 19.57
N LYS A 187 -29.45 -17.42 19.07
CA LYS A 187 -29.33 -17.99 17.71
C LYS A 187 -29.37 -19.52 17.67
N ALA A 188 -29.42 -20.16 18.84
CA ALA A 188 -29.30 -21.61 19.00
C ALA A 188 -28.10 -22.21 18.23
N GLN A 189 -26.95 -21.52 18.29
CA GLN A 189 -25.76 -21.83 17.50
C GLN A 189 -24.52 -21.88 18.38
N TRP A 190 -23.61 -22.82 18.09
CA TRP A 190 -22.34 -22.93 18.80
C TRP A 190 -21.33 -21.91 18.26
N HIS A 191 -20.83 -21.06 19.14
CA HIS A 191 -19.71 -20.17 18.86
C HIS A 191 -18.39 -20.85 19.22
N LEU A 192 -17.54 -21.07 18.23
CA LEU A 192 -16.20 -21.64 18.36
C LEU A 192 -15.18 -20.51 18.47
N THR A 193 -14.29 -20.57 19.46
CA THR A 193 -13.06 -19.76 19.49
C THR A 193 -11.85 -20.68 19.52
N LEU A 194 -11.00 -20.56 18.50
CA LEU A 194 -9.77 -21.33 18.31
C LEU A 194 -8.57 -20.41 18.47
N LEU A 195 -7.67 -20.74 19.39
CA LEU A 195 -6.40 -20.06 19.61
C LEU A 195 -5.25 -20.97 19.20
N LEU A 196 -4.43 -20.49 18.27
CA LEU A 196 -3.29 -21.19 17.73
C LEU A 196 -2.01 -20.41 18.05
N THR A 197 -0.99 -21.11 18.53
CA THR A 197 0.37 -20.58 18.64
C THR A 197 1.22 -21.28 17.61
N LEU A 198 1.89 -20.50 16.76
CA LEU A 198 2.81 -21.01 15.73
C LEU A 198 4.25 -21.05 16.24
N GLU A 199 5.14 -21.73 15.53
CA GLU A 199 6.54 -21.95 15.92
C GLU A 199 7.37 -20.67 16.09
N ASP A 200 7.00 -19.58 15.40
CA ASP A 200 7.59 -18.25 15.56
C ASP A 200 6.99 -17.44 16.73
N LYS A 201 6.15 -18.09 17.55
CA LYS A 201 5.36 -17.50 18.63
C LYS A 201 4.28 -16.52 18.16
N LEU A 202 3.90 -16.55 16.87
CA LEU A 202 2.70 -15.84 16.43
C LEU A 202 1.47 -16.49 17.04
N HIS A 203 0.59 -15.67 17.61
CA HIS A 203 -0.69 -16.09 18.15
C HIS A 203 -1.79 -15.70 17.15
N ARG A 204 -2.65 -16.67 16.80
CA ARG A 204 -3.83 -16.46 15.95
C ARG A 204 -5.07 -16.85 16.74
N GLN A 205 -6.02 -15.93 16.85
CA GLN A 205 -7.33 -16.19 17.43
C GLN A 205 -8.37 -16.12 16.32
N LEU A 206 -9.13 -17.20 16.16
CA LEU A 206 -10.17 -17.35 15.16
C LEU A 206 -11.49 -17.61 15.89
N SER A 207 -12.54 -16.87 15.54
CA SER A 207 -13.87 -17.00 16.11
C SER A 207 -14.88 -17.27 15.01
N TYR A 208 -15.78 -18.23 15.21
CA TYR A 208 -16.68 -18.70 14.18
C TYR A 208 -17.99 -19.26 14.74
N ASP A 209 -19.11 -18.89 14.14
CA ASP A 209 -20.44 -19.43 14.47
C ASP A 209 -20.68 -20.71 13.65
N LEU A 210 -20.64 -21.88 14.30
CA LEU A 210 -20.72 -23.19 13.66
C LEU A 210 -22.10 -23.46 13.04
N LEU A 211 -22.12 -23.84 11.77
CA LEU A 211 -23.31 -24.31 11.07
C LEU A 211 -23.53 -25.81 11.35
N PRO A 212 -24.79 -26.30 11.26
CA PRO A 212 -25.10 -27.73 11.44
C PRO A 212 -24.41 -28.66 10.43
N THR A 213 -24.06 -28.13 9.26
CA THR A 213 -23.38 -28.84 8.17
C THR A 213 -21.88 -28.94 8.35
N ASP A 214 -21.31 -28.22 9.32
CA ASP A 214 -19.86 -28.14 9.46
C ASP A 214 -19.28 -29.43 10.01
N SER A 215 -18.16 -29.83 9.40
CA SER A 215 -17.35 -30.95 9.86
C SER A 215 -15.98 -30.45 10.28
N SER A 216 -15.38 -31.10 11.27
CA SER A 216 -14.03 -30.80 11.75
C SER A 216 -12.99 -30.82 10.63
N LYS A 217 -13.09 -31.81 9.73
CA LYS A 217 -12.23 -31.95 8.54
C LYS A 217 -12.43 -30.83 7.53
N GLY A 218 -13.68 -30.42 7.29
CA GLY A 218 -14.00 -29.31 6.39
C GLY A 218 -13.38 -28.01 6.89
N LEU A 219 -13.59 -27.70 8.18
CA LEU A 219 -13.03 -26.50 8.80
C LEU A 219 -11.49 -26.49 8.78
N ALA A 220 -10.84 -27.61 9.10
CA ALA A 220 -9.38 -27.71 9.03
C ALA A 220 -8.86 -27.51 7.59
N SER A 221 -9.54 -28.09 6.59
CA SER A 221 -9.18 -27.92 5.18
C SER A 221 -9.33 -26.48 4.71
N GLU A 222 -10.38 -25.78 5.17
CA GLU A 222 -10.57 -24.36 4.86
C GLU A 222 -9.47 -23.50 5.50
N LEU A 223 -9.07 -23.82 6.74
CA LEU A 223 -7.98 -23.11 7.41
C LEU A 223 -6.64 -23.29 6.69
N VAL A 224 -6.37 -24.47 6.11
CA VAL A 224 -5.21 -24.65 5.21
C VAL A 224 -5.38 -23.83 3.94
N HIS A 225 -6.56 -23.91 3.30
CA HIS A 225 -6.84 -23.24 2.04
C HIS A 225 -6.64 -21.73 2.11
N TYR A 226 -7.06 -21.11 3.22
CA TYR A 226 -6.91 -19.67 3.45
C TYR A 226 -5.60 -19.28 4.14
N GLY A 227 -4.63 -20.19 4.29
CA GLY A 227 -3.32 -19.87 4.86
C GLY A 227 -3.35 -19.54 6.36
N PHE A 228 -4.32 -20.08 7.10
CA PHE A 228 -4.39 -19.92 8.55
C PHE A 228 -3.54 -20.95 9.31
N ILE A 229 -3.29 -22.11 8.72
CA ILE A 229 -2.46 -23.19 9.27
C ILE A 229 -1.67 -23.90 8.17
N HIS A 230 -0.57 -24.56 8.55
CA HIS A 230 0.23 -25.37 7.64
C HIS A 230 -0.53 -26.64 7.20
N GLU A 231 -0.26 -27.11 5.97
CA GLU A 231 -0.90 -28.31 5.41
C GLU A 231 -0.68 -29.56 6.27
N ASP A 232 0.56 -29.80 6.73
CA ASP A 232 0.90 -30.88 7.67
C ASP A 232 0.08 -30.89 8.97
N ASP A 233 -0.43 -29.74 9.42
CA ASP A 233 -1.18 -29.63 10.68
C ASP A 233 -2.69 -29.89 10.49
N CYS A 234 -3.15 -30.06 9.24
CA CYS A 234 -4.56 -30.23 8.89
C CYS A 234 -5.21 -31.41 9.61
N GLU A 235 -4.60 -32.60 9.55
CA GLU A 235 -5.16 -33.79 10.19
C GLU A 235 -5.17 -33.67 11.72
N MET A 236 -4.11 -33.08 12.28
CA MET A 236 -3.99 -32.86 13.71
C MET A 236 -5.09 -31.92 14.21
N LEU A 237 -5.32 -30.80 13.51
CA LEU A 237 -6.36 -29.85 13.87
C LEU A 237 -7.76 -30.44 13.66
N ALA A 238 -7.99 -31.19 12.59
CA ALA A 238 -9.28 -31.86 12.36
C ALA A 238 -9.61 -32.81 13.53
N ASN A 239 -8.66 -33.65 13.95
CA ASN A 239 -8.85 -34.53 15.09
C ASN A 239 -9.05 -33.76 16.41
N PHE A 240 -8.36 -32.64 16.59
CA PHE A 240 -8.53 -31.77 17.75
C PHE A 240 -9.93 -31.16 17.81
N LEU A 241 -10.43 -30.62 16.69
CA LEU A 241 -11.78 -30.06 16.57
C LEU A 241 -12.86 -31.14 16.75
N GLU A 242 -12.66 -32.33 16.19
CA GLU A 242 -13.61 -33.45 16.36
C GLU A 242 -13.77 -33.81 17.84
N ASN A 243 -12.66 -33.87 18.59
CA ASN A 243 -12.69 -34.11 20.02
C ASN A 243 -13.40 -32.97 20.79
N ALA A 244 -13.21 -31.71 20.39
CA ALA A 244 -13.92 -30.58 20.97
C ALA A 244 -15.42 -30.66 20.70
N PHE A 245 -15.81 -30.96 19.45
CA PHE A 245 -17.21 -31.09 19.07
C PHE A 245 -17.91 -32.22 19.83
N HIS A 246 -17.24 -33.36 20.02
CA HIS A 246 -17.78 -34.46 20.82
C HIS A 246 -17.98 -34.08 22.30
N LYS A 247 -17.01 -33.39 22.91
CA LYS A 247 -17.11 -32.94 24.32
C LYS A 247 -18.30 -32.01 24.55
N HIS A 248 -18.63 -31.17 23.59
CA HIS A 248 -19.70 -30.18 23.72
C HIS A 248 -21.06 -30.64 23.15
N ARG A 249 -21.09 -31.65 22.26
CA ARG A 249 -22.33 -32.27 21.75
C ARG A 249 -22.83 -33.45 22.59
N SER A 250 -22.02 -34.01 23.50
CA SER A 250 -22.53 -34.98 24.48
C SER A 250 -23.34 -34.25 25.56
N PRO A 251 -24.62 -34.60 25.79
CA PRO A 251 -25.35 -34.05 26.92
C PRO A 251 -24.66 -34.46 28.23
N PRO A 252 -24.63 -33.59 29.27
CA PRO A 252 -24.24 -34.04 30.60
C PRO A 252 -25.21 -35.15 31.04
N LEU A 253 -24.64 -36.28 31.49
CA LEU A 253 -25.37 -37.40 32.13
C LEU A 253 -26.11 -36.94 33.38
#